data_AF-C9YE85-F1
#
_entry.id   AF-C9YE85-F1
#
_cell.length_a   1.000
_cell.length_b   1.000
_cell.length_c   1.000
_cell.angle_alpha   90.00
_cell.angle_beta   90.00
_cell.angle_gamma   90.00
#
_symmetry.space_group_name_H-M   'P 1'
#
loop_
_entity.id
_entity.type
_entity.pdbx_description
1 polymer ?
#
loop_
_entity_poly.entity_id
_entity_poly.type
_entity_poly.pdbx_seq_one_letter_code
_entity_poly.pdbx_strand_id
1 'polypeptide(L)'
;MIVMAPATLSAIAAPLRAYGAVVLEGYEEPHAEVMALVWGPRFDREHALRLLERRPGYVPQVLHDVQKAADLFDRMADAERDRLRSLIQRHRSLLSGCDNRPATH
;
A
#
# COMPACT_ATOMS: atom_id res chain seq x y z
N MET A 1 0.70 -25.64 2.10
CA MET A 1 0.49 -24.40 1.34
C MET A 1 -0.39 -23.50 2.20
N ILE A 2 0.19 -22.58 2.98
CA ILE A 2 -0.61 -21.67 3.83
C ILE A 2 -1.20 -20.62 2.90
N VAL A 3 -2.44 -20.85 2.46
CA VAL A 3 -3.26 -19.82 1.83
C VAL A 3 -3.45 -18.74 2.88
N MET A 4 -2.83 -17.58 2.66
CA MET A 4 -3.18 -16.36 3.36
C MET A 4 -4.70 -16.20 3.37
N ALA A 5 -5.29 -16.01 4.54
CA ALA A 5 -6.69 -15.66 4.62
C ALA A 5 -6.88 -14.33 3.85
N PRO A 6 -7.75 -14.28 2.83
CA PRO A 6 -8.00 -13.06 2.06
C PRO A 6 -8.44 -11.87 2.93
N ALA A 7 -8.92 -12.17 4.14
CA ALA A 7 -9.24 -11.21 5.19
C ALA A 7 -8.02 -10.44 5.72
N THR A 8 -6.87 -11.09 5.96
CA THR A 8 -5.66 -10.41 6.47
C THR A 8 -5.10 -9.44 5.45
N LEU A 9 -5.05 -9.86 4.18
CA LEU A 9 -4.62 -8.99 3.08
C LEU A 9 -5.59 -7.82 2.88
N SER A 10 -6.90 -8.07 2.96
CA SER A 10 -7.89 -7.00 2.88
C SER A 10 -7.81 -6.05 4.06
N ALA A 11 -7.49 -6.52 5.25
CA ALA A 11 -7.31 -5.69 6.44
C ALA A 11 -6.07 -4.78 6.31
N ILE A 12 -4.95 -5.29 5.80
CA ILE A 12 -3.74 -4.50 5.57
C ILE A 12 -3.93 -3.49 4.42
N ALA A 13 -4.66 -3.87 3.38
CA ALA A 13 -4.92 -3.01 2.23
C ALA A 13 -6.09 -2.03 2.44
N ALA A 14 -6.92 -2.20 3.47
CA ALA A 14 -8.09 -1.35 3.71
C ALA A 14 -7.74 0.12 3.97
N PRO A 15 -6.75 0.46 4.83
CA PRO A 15 -6.34 1.85 5.03
C PRO A 15 -5.81 2.47 3.73
N LEU A 16 -5.04 1.70 2.95
CA LEU A 16 -4.52 2.16 1.67
C LEU A 16 -5.63 2.38 0.64
N ARG A 17 -6.68 1.55 0.60
CA ARG A 17 -7.82 1.77 -0.28
C ARG A 17 -8.67 2.97 0.16
N ALA A 18 -8.82 3.18 1.45
CA ALA A 18 -9.61 4.28 2.00
C ALA A 18 -8.92 5.64 1.82
N TYR A 19 -7.60 5.70 2.04
CA TYR A 19 -6.86 6.95 2.12
C TYR A 19 -5.78 7.11 1.05
N GLY A 20 -5.36 6.03 0.38
CA GLY A 20 -4.24 6.06 -0.55
C GLY A 20 -4.48 6.95 -1.76
N ALA A 21 -5.71 7.01 -2.28
CA ALA A 21 -6.04 7.94 -3.38
C ALA A 21 -5.85 9.41 -2.96
N VAL A 22 -6.15 9.74 -1.70
CA VAL A 22 -5.93 11.06 -1.14
C VAL A 22 -4.44 11.21 -0.84
N VAL A 23 -3.87 10.46 0.10
CA VAL A 23 -2.45 10.59 0.53
C VAL A 23 -1.44 10.58 -0.63
N LEU A 24 -1.70 9.79 -1.68
CA LEU A 24 -0.79 9.62 -2.81
C LEU A 24 -1.17 10.47 -4.04
N GLU A 25 -2.27 11.22 -4.01
CA GLU A 25 -2.60 12.15 -5.10
C GLU A 25 -1.54 13.26 -5.17
N GLY A 26 -0.95 13.42 -6.34
CA GLY A 26 0.17 14.33 -6.62
C GLY A 26 1.55 13.66 -6.63
N TYR A 27 1.67 12.36 -6.31
CA TYR A 27 2.88 11.59 -6.56
C TYR A 27 2.91 11.07 -8.00
N GLU A 28 4.06 11.18 -8.67
CA GLU A 28 4.27 10.63 -10.02
C GLU A 28 4.08 9.11 -10.04
N GLU A 29 4.57 8.41 -9.01
CA GLU A 29 4.47 6.96 -8.88
C GLU A 29 3.87 6.55 -7.52
N PRO A 30 2.55 6.62 -7.34
CA PRO A 30 1.89 6.29 -6.06
C PRO A 30 2.16 4.84 -5.63
N HIS A 31 2.29 3.90 -6.57
CA HIS A 31 2.62 2.52 -6.27
C HIS A 31 4.07 2.32 -5.80
N ALA A 32 5.00 3.18 -6.22
CA ALA A 32 6.39 3.13 -5.75
C ALA A 32 6.48 3.54 -4.28
N GLU A 33 5.76 4.60 -3.89
CA GLU A 33 5.66 5.02 -2.49
C GLU A 33 5.08 3.93 -1.59
N VAL A 34 4.01 3.26 -2.03
CA VAL A 34 3.43 2.14 -1.30
C VAL A 34 4.40 0.96 -1.22
N MET A 35 5.13 0.67 -2.28
CA MET A 35 6.14 -0.38 -2.28
C MET A 35 7.27 -0.09 -1.30
N ALA A 36 7.70 1.17 -1.20
CA ALA A 36 8.73 1.60 -0.26
C ALA A 36 8.35 1.27 1.19
N LEU A 37 7.07 1.42 1.57
CA LEU A 37 6.55 1.09 2.91
C LEU A 37 6.76 -0.37 3.31
N VAL A 38 6.78 -1.30 2.35
CA VAL A 38 6.82 -2.75 2.58
C VAL A 38 8.07 -3.42 2.02
N TRP A 39 9.02 -2.64 1.51
CA TRP A 39 10.24 -3.15 0.89
C TRP A 39 11.15 -3.82 1.93
N GLY A 40 11.24 -3.24 3.12
CA GLY A 40 12.06 -3.75 4.22
C GLY A 40 11.50 -5.02 4.87
N PRO A 41 12.26 -5.60 5.82
CA PRO A 41 11.79 -6.73 6.65
C PRO A 41 10.65 -6.34 7.59
N ARG A 42 10.47 -5.04 7.82
CA ARG A 42 9.44 -4.42 8.66
C ARG A 42 8.76 -3.31 7.88
N PHE A 43 7.58 -2.93 8.32
CA PHE A 43 6.86 -1.82 7.72
C PHE A 43 7.55 -0.48 8.04
N ASP A 44 7.79 0.34 7.02
CA ASP A 44 8.43 1.65 7.15
C ASP A 44 7.44 2.70 7.68
N ARG A 45 7.35 2.77 9.00
CA ARG A 45 6.46 3.70 9.72
C ARG A 45 6.89 5.15 9.52
N GLU A 46 8.19 5.43 9.40
CA GLU A 46 8.72 6.78 9.20
C GLU A 46 8.38 7.32 7.82
N HIS A 47 8.48 6.48 6.78
CA HIS A 47 8.04 6.85 5.43
C HIS A 47 6.53 7.09 5.39
N ALA A 48 5.73 6.25 6.06
CA ALA A 48 4.28 6.46 6.15
C ALA A 48 3.90 7.78 6.84
N LEU A 49 4.60 8.16 7.92
CA LEU A 49 4.39 9.44 8.59
C LEU A 49 4.70 10.61 7.66
N ARG A 50 5.83 10.57 6.94
CA ARG A 50 6.20 11.62 5.97
C ARG A 50 5.18 11.78 4.85
N LEU A 51 4.57 10.67 4.38
CA LEU A 51 3.47 10.72 3.42
C LEU A 51 2.23 11.45 3.99
N LEU A 52 1.89 11.19 5.25
CA LEU A 52 0.74 11.81 5.93
C LEU A 52 0.98 13.30 6.24
N GLU A 53 2.19 13.68 6.64
CA GLU A 53 2.55 15.08 6.93
C GLU A 53 2.43 16.00 5.71
N ARG A 54 2.62 15.46 4.51
CA ARG A 54 2.51 16.22 3.26
C ARG A 54 1.08 16.69 2.94
N ARG A 55 0.05 16.09 3.55
CA ARG A 55 -1.33 16.54 3.41
C ARG A 55 -1.86 17.19 4.67
N PRO A 56 -2.09 18.52 4.67
CA PRO A 56 -2.75 19.20 5.77
C PRO A 56 -4.23 18.79 5.82
N GLY A 57 -4.55 17.86 6.71
CA GLY A 57 -5.90 17.32 6.93
C GLY A 57 -5.91 16.17 7.93
N TYR A 58 -4.90 16.14 8.81
CA TYR A 58 -4.55 15.01 9.66
C TYR A 58 -5.74 14.50 10.48
N VAL A 59 -6.20 13.28 10.17
CA VAL A 59 -7.23 12.58 10.96
C VAL A 59 -6.49 11.56 11.85
N PRO A 60 -6.52 11.69 13.19
CA PRO A 60 -5.86 10.76 14.11
C PRO A 60 -6.19 9.28 13.86
N GLN A 61 -7.39 9.02 13.32
CA GLN A 61 -7.84 7.69 12.90
C GLN A 61 -6.94 7.07 11.82
N VAL A 62 -6.46 7.86 10.86
CA VAL A 62 -5.60 7.38 9.77
C VAL A 62 -4.25 6.91 10.33
N LEU A 63 -3.67 7.65 11.29
CA LEU A 63 -2.44 7.21 11.94
C LEU A 63 -2.66 5.87 12.66
N HIS A 64 -3.76 5.72 13.39
CA HIS A 64 -4.08 4.48 14.08
C HIS A 64 -4.24 3.30 13.10
N ASP A 65 -4.94 3.50 11.99
CA ASP A 65 -5.12 2.46 10.97
C ASP A 65 -3.81 2.09 10.26
N VAL A 66 -2.94 3.06 9.97
CA VAL A 66 -1.59 2.81 9.43
C VAL A 66 -0.73 2.03 10.43
N GLN A 67 -0.77 2.39 11.71
CA GLN A 67 0.02 1.73 12.74
C GLN A 67 -0.43 0.27 12.93
N LYS A 68 -1.74 0.03 12.92
CA LYS A 68 -2.32 -1.32 12.94
C LYS A 68 -1.92 -2.14 11.72
N ALA A 69 -1.90 -1.54 10.53
CA ALA A 69 -1.43 -2.22 9.32
C ALA A 69 0.07 -2.58 9.41
N ALA A 70 0.89 -1.69 9.97
CA ALA A 70 2.30 -1.94 10.21
C ALA A 70 2.54 -3.10 11.19
N ASP A 71 1.77 -3.17 12.27
CA ASP A 71 1.86 -4.27 13.24
C ASP A 71 1.41 -5.62 12.65
N LEU A 72 0.41 -5.60 11.78
CA LEU A 72 -0.01 -6.80 11.05
C LEU A 72 1.10 -7.27 10.10
N PHE A 73 1.70 -6.36 9.33
CA PHE A 73 2.80 -6.68 8.41
C PHE A 73 4.04 -7.23 9.13
N ASP A 74 4.40 -6.65 10.27
CA ASP A 74 5.54 -7.11 11.07
C ASP A 74 5.33 -8.55 11.58
N ARG A 75 4.08 -8.97 11.81
CA ARG A 75 3.73 -10.33 12.25
C ARG A 75 3.58 -11.36 11.12
N MET A 76 3.55 -10.93 9.86
CA MET A 76 3.43 -11.83 8.70
C MET A 76 4.70 -12.65 8.49
N ALA A 77 4.56 -13.90 8.03
CA ALA A 77 5.71 -14.67 7.57
C ALA A 77 6.28 -14.10 6.26
N ASP A 78 7.56 -14.35 5.98
CA ASP A 78 8.23 -13.85 4.77
C ASP A 78 7.52 -14.21 3.46
N ALA A 79 6.98 -15.43 3.35
CA ALA A 79 6.20 -15.86 2.19
C ALA A 79 4.94 -15.02 1.96
N GLU A 80 4.35 -14.50 3.04
CA GLU A 80 3.14 -13.66 2.95
C GLU A 80 3.51 -12.22 2.58
N ARG A 81 4.62 -11.70 3.10
CA ARG A 81 5.16 -10.38 2.71
C ARG A 81 5.53 -10.37 1.23
N ASP A 82 6.16 -11.42 0.74
CA ASP A 82 6.50 -11.56 -0.68
C ASP A 82 5.25 -11.59 -1.57
N ARG A 83 4.21 -12.31 -1.12
CA ARG A 83 2.91 -12.31 -1.80
C ARG A 83 2.25 -10.93 -1.82
N LEU A 84 2.34 -10.17 -0.72
CA LEU A 84 1.83 -8.79 -0.67
C LEU A 84 2.56 -7.90 -1.69
N ARG A 85 3.90 -7.98 -1.74
CA ARG A 85 4.72 -7.24 -2.72
C ARG A 85 4.33 -7.60 -4.15
N SER A 86 4.17 -8.89 -4.44
CA SER A 86 3.73 -9.38 -5.75
C SER A 86 2.35 -8.83 -6.13
N LEU A 87 1.42 -8.70 -5.18
CA LEU A 87 0.09 -8.15 -5.44
C LEU A 87 0.12 -6.65 -5.73
N ILE A 88 0.94 -5.87 -5.01
CA ILE A 88 1.10 -4.43 -5.29
C ILE A 88 1.72 -4.24 -6.68
N GLN A 89 2.74 -5.03 -7.04
CA GLN A 89 3.35 -5.01 -8.38
C GLN A 89 2.33 -5.39 -9.46
N ARG A 90 1.57 -6.47 -9.26
CA ARG A 90 0.53 -6.88 -10.22
C ARG A 90 -0.54 -5.82 -10.39
N HIS A 91 -0.95 -5.17 -9.31
CA HIS A 91 -1.92 -4.07 -9.36
C HIS A 91 -1.39 -2.88 -10.16
N ARG A 92 -0.10 -2.52 -9.97
CA ARG A 92 0.58 -1.52 -10.81
C ARG A 92 0.54 -1.92 -12.28
N SER A 93 0.97 -3.14 -12.63
CA SER A 93 0.98 -3.61 -14.01
C SER A 93 -0.41 -3.59 -14.66
N LEU A 94 -1.46 -3.92 -13.92
CA LEU A 94 -2.84 -3.86 -14.40
C LEU A 94 -3.33 -2.43 -14.64
N LEU A 95 -3.00 -1.50 -13.75
CA LEU A 95 -3.36 -0.09 -13.90
C LEU A 95 -2.58 0.58 -15.02
N SER A 96 -1.26 0.38 -15.10
CA SER A 96 -0.44 0.86 -16.21
C SER A 96 -0.82 0.20 -17.55
N GLY A 97 -1.33 -1.03 -17.53
CA GLY A 97 -1.84 -1.72 -18.72
C GLY A 97 -3.17 -1.17 -19.24
N CYS A 98 -4.02 -0.62 -18.37
CA CYS A 98 -5.27 0.03 -18.77
C CYS A 98 -5.08 1.46 -19.32
N ASP A 99 -3.97 2.13 -18.98
CA ASP A 99 -3.59 3.43 -19.55
C ASP A 99 -3.14 3.31 -21.03
N ASN A 100 -2.72 2.10 -21.44
CA ASN A 100 -2.20 1.81 -22.78
C ASN A 100 -3.29 1.46 -23.80
N ARG A 101 -4.40 2.21 -23.82
CA ARG A 101 -5.39 2.15 -24.91
C ARG A 101 -4.94 3.14 -26.00
N PRO A 102 -4.39 2.71 -27.16
CA PRO A 102 -4.14 3.65 -28.23
C PRO A 102 -5.50 4.23 -28.66
N ALA A 103 -5.63 5.55 -28.59
CA ALA A 103 -6.72 6.25 -29.26
C ALA A 103 -6.57 5.95 -30.75
N THR A 104 -7.37 5.00 -31.24
CA THR A 104 -7.45 4.69 -32.66
C THR A 104 -8.02 5.92 -33.35
N HIS A 105 -7.18 6.56 -34.15
CA HIS A 105 -7.54 7.60 -35.11
C HIS A 105 -8.22 6.95 -36.33
#